data_AF-A0A4U1EIU9-F1
#
_entry.id   AF-A0A4U1EIU9-F1
#
_cell.length_a   1.000
_cell.length_b   1.000
_cell.length_c   1.000
_cell.angle_alpha   90.00
_cell.angle_beta   90.00
_cell.angle_gamma   90.00
#
_symmetry.space_group_name_H-M   'P 1'
#
loop_
_entity.id
_entity.type
_entity.pdbx_description
1 polymer ?
#
loop_
_entity_poly.entity_id
_entity_poly.type
_entity_poly.pdbx_seq_one_letter_code
_entity_poly.pdbx_strand_id
1 'polypeptide(L)'
;MGGPKRKAPGGQDGAAPQAGAAKRPRTEELTGVRFKAQLRDPHGAAPALEAFVSAAKKLPREDVYDVVEGYIKISVECAEIFQLLSGEKHPESEMLLIFQVFEAILLRTASDLSHFHVVGTNIVKKLMNNHMKLICESLYASGYRMARACLNLMAAMVTQGPEAARDVCSHFDLNKKTLYTLVTKRDSK
;
A
#
# COMPACT_ATOMS: atom_id res chain seq x y z
N MET A 1 83.31 1.00 -17.26
CA MET A 1 82.88 1.89 -16.16
C MET A 1 81.43 2.29 -16.40
N GLY A 2 80.52 1.88 -15.50
CA GLY A 2 79.17 2.43 -15.19
C GLY A 2 78.14 2.75 -16.28
N GLY A 3 76.95 2.11 -16.25
CA GLY A 3 75.76 2.38 -17.11
C GLY A 3 74.95 3.65 -16.72
N PRO A 4 73.61 3.76 -16.96
CA PRO A 4 72.66 2.84 -17.61
C PRO A 4 71.52 3.45 -18.53
N LYS A 5 70.83 2.56 -19.28
CA LYS A 5 69.35 2.43 -19.61
C LYS A 5 68.51 3.62 -20.15
N ARG A 6 67.96 3.52 -21.39
CA ARG A 6 66.54 3.17 -21.82
C ARG A 6 65.45 4.17 -21.35
N LYS A 7 64.42 4.60 -22.11
CA LYS A 7 63.66 4.04 -23.26
C LYS A 7 62.80 5.16 -23.90
N ALA A 8 62.40 4.98 -25.16
CA ALA A 8 61.70 5.94 -26.05
C ALA A 8 60.25 6.36 -25.65
N PRO A 9 59.75 7.50 -26.18
CA PRO A 9 58.36 7.93 -26.03
C PRO A 9 57.49 7.56 -27.26
N GLY A 10 56.26 7.17 -27.01
CA GLY A 10 55.15 7.16 -27.96
C GLY A 10 53.87 7.32 -27.14
N GLY A 11 52.82 8.01 -27.56
CA GLY A 11 52.51 8.77 -28.75
C GLY A 11 51.05 9.25 -28.60
N GLN A 12 50.73 10.36 -29.26
CA GLN A 12 49.40 10.82 -29.74
C GLN A 12 48.23 11.03 -28.76
N ASP A 13 48.02 12.32 -28.48
CA ASP A 13 46.80 13.13 -28.65
C ASP A 13 45.43 12.47 -28.89
N GLY A 14 44.45 12.98 -28.13
CA GLY A 14 43.18 13.43 -28.70
C GLY A 14 41.91 12.83 -28.09
N ALA A 15 41.22 13.60 -27.22
CA ALA A 15 39.78 13.93 -27.32
C ALA A 15 39.21 14.40 -25.96
N ALA A 16 38.42 15.48 -26.03
CA ALA A 16 37.80 16.23 -24.93
C ALA A 16 36.84 15.43 -24.02
N PRO A 17 36.53 15.92 -22.81
CA PRO A 17 35.67 15.21 -21.86
C PRO A 17 34.18 15.35 -22.24
N GLN A 18 33.51 14.21 -22.42
CA GLN A 18 32.06 14.18 -22.60
C GLN A 18 31.37 14.56 -21.29
N ALA A 19 30.55 15.61 -21.41
CA ALA A 19 29.69 16.18 -20.39
C ALA A 19 28.85 15.12 -19.68
N GLY A 20 28.73 15.29 -18.36
CA GLY A 20 27.98 14.41 -17.47
C GLY A 20 26.59 14.10 -17.99
N ALA A 21 26.34 12.80 -18.22
CA ALA A 21 25.02 12.27 -18.36
C ALA A 21 24.22 12.67 -17.11
N ALA A 22 23.27 13.60 -17.29
CA ALA A 22 22.28 13.93 -16.30
C ALA A 22 21.63 12.61 -15.84
N LYS A 23 21.83 12.28 -14.56
CA LYS A 23 21.13 11.18 -13.89
C LYS A 23 19.64 11.43 -14.07
N ARG A 24 19.03 10.74 -15.04
CA ARG A 24 17.58 10.52 -15.02
C ARG A 24 17.25 10.01 -13.62
N PRO A 25 16.26 10.57 -12.92
CA PRO A 25 15.90 10.05 -11.61
C PRO A 25 15.47 8.61 -11.85
N ARG A 26 16.25 7.65 -11.32
CA ARG A 26 15.76 6.29 -11.15
C ARG A 26 14.46 6.46 -10.39
N THR A 27 13.34 6.06 -10.97
CA THR A 27 12.10 5.89 -10.23
C THR A 27 12.44 4.82 -9.19
N GLU A 28 12.89 5.25 -8.02
CA GLU A 28 13.33 4.36 -6.97
C GLU A 28 12.16 3.46 -6.60
N GLU A 29 12.35 2.16 -6.80
CA GLU A 29 11.34 1.14 -6.55
C GLU A 29 10.81 1.24 -5.11
N LEU A 30 9.49 1.19 -4.94
CA LEU A 30 8.86 1.27 -3.62
C LEU A 30 9.03 -0.07 -2.90
N THR A 31 9.89 -0.10 -1.88
CA THR A 31 10.10 -1.29 -1.03
C THR A 31 9.22 -1.24 0.22
N GLY A 32 9.01 -2.38 0.87
CA GLY A 32 8.26 -2.44 2.14
C GLY A 32 8.90 -1.58 3.24
N VAL A 33 10.23 -1.55 3.31
CA VAL A 33 11.00 -0.74 4.27
C VAL A 33 10.77 0.75 4.02
N ARG A 34 10.86 1.18 2.76
CA ARG A 34 10.65 2.57 2.39
C ARG A 34 9.22 3.00 2.65
N PHE A 35 8.24 2.18 2.28
CA PHE A 35 6.83 2.43 2.56
C PHE A 35 6.61 2.60 4.07
N LYS A 36 7.08 1.66 4.90
CA LYS A 36 6.98 1.73 6.37
C LYS A 36 7.60 3.02 6.93
N ALA A 37 8.76 3.44 6.41
CA ALA A 37 9.42 4.67 6.84
C ALA A 37 8.61 5.93 6.46
N GLN A 38 8.05 5.98 5.25
CA GLN A 38 7.26 7.11 4.77
C GLN A 38 5.92 7.26 5.49
N LEU A 39 5.31 6.18 5.97
CA LEU A 39 4.09 6.25 6.79
C LEU A 39 4.30 6.96 8.14
N ARG A 40 5.55 7.05 8.62
CA ARG A 40 5.90 7.76 9.85
C ARG A 40 6.21 9.24 9.64
N ASP A 41 6.39 9.64 8.38
CA ASP A 41 6.61 11.03 8.00
C ASP A 41 5.24 11.71 7.79
N PRO A 42 4.89 12.76 8.56
CA PRO A 42 3.64 13.50 8.42
C PRO A 42 3.36 14.01 7.00
N HIS A 43 4.41 14.29 6.21
CA HIS A 43 4.27 14.75 4.83
C HIS A 43 4.42 13.63 3.79
N GLY A 44 4.87 12.44 4.22
CA GLY A 44 5.16 11.30 3.35
C GLY A 44 4.02 10.29 3.24
N ALA A 45 3.06 10.28 4.17
CA ALA A 45 2.04 9.24 4.27
C ALA A 45 1.14 9.15 3.03
N ALA A 46 0.48 10.23 2.62
CA ALA A 46 -0.47 10.20 1.49
C ALA A 46 0.17 9.76 0.16
N PRO A 47 1.33 10.33 -0.29
CA PRO A 47 2.02 9.84 -1.49
C PRO A 47 2.47 8.39 -1.38
N ALA A 48 2.90 7.95 -0.19
CA ALA A 48 3.32 6.57 0.03
C ALA A 48 2.16 5.58 -0.07
N LEU A 49 1.00 5.92 0.51
CA LEU A 49 -0.22 5.10 0.39
C LEU A 49 -0.68 5.00 -1.07
N GLU A 50 -0.67 6.10 -1.82
CA GLU A 50 -1.03 6.11 -3.25
C GLU A 50 -0.08 5.25 -4.09
N ALA A 51 1.23 5.37 -3.84
CA ALA A 51 2.25 4.58 -4.51
C ALA A 51 2.11 3.08 -4.17
N PHE A 52 1.82 2.75 -2.92
CA PHE A 52 1.56 1.37 -2.48
C PHE A 52 0.35 0.78 -3.20
N VAL A 53 -0.80 1.48 -3.20
CA VAL A 53 -2.02 1.02 -3.87
C VAL A 53 -1.78 0.82 -5.37
N SER A 54 -1.06 1.76 -6.00
CA SER A 54 -0.74 1.69 -7.42
C SER A 54 0.18 0.53 -7.78
N ALA A 55 1.14 0.21 -6.91
CA ALA A 55 2.01 -0.97 -7.05
C ALA A 55 1.23 -2.26 -6.79
N ALA A 56 0.44 -2.32 -5.71
CA ALA A 56 -0.32 -3.50 -5.31
C ALA A 56 -1.33 -3.96 -6.37
N LYS A 57 -1.96 -3.03 -7.10
CA LYS A 57 -2.87 -3.34 -8.22
C LYS A 57 -2.20 -4.10 -9.38
N LYS A 58 -0.87 -4.09 -9.46
CA LYS A 58 -0.11 -4.79 -10.49
C LYS A 58 0.41 -6.15 -10.01
N LEU A 59 0.17 -6.51 -8.75
CA LEU A 59 0.66 -7.75 -8.14
C LEU A 59 -0.45 -8.81 -8.09
N PRO A 60 -0.10 -10.11 -8.03
CA PRO A 60 1.25 -10.67 -8.04
C PRO A 60 1.89 -10.69 -9.44
N ARG A 61 3.19 -10.36 -9.52
CA ARG A 61 4.01 -10.39 -10.74
C ARG A 61 5.46 -10.72 -10.40
N GLU A 62 6.07 -11.65 -11.14
CA GLU A 62 7.44 -12.12 -10.86
C GLU A 62 8.53 -11.10 -11.23
N ASP A 63 8.22 -10.14 -12.12
CA ASP A 63 9.18 -9.19 -12.69
C ASP A 63 9.29 -7.87 -11.90
N VAL A 64 8.56 -7.71 -10.80
CA VAL A 64 8.48 -6.48 -10.01
C VAL A 64 8.57 -6.80 -8.53
N TYR A 65 9.20 -5.92 -7.73
CA TYR A 65 9.20 -6.09 -6.28
C TYR A 65 7.78 -6.11 -5.70
N ASP A 66 7.51 -7.12 -4.88
CA ASP A 66 6.25 -7.25 -4.18
C ASP A 66 6.20 -6.36 -2.94
N VAL A 67 5.63 -5.16 -3.09
CA VAL A 67 5.53 -4.21 -1.98
C VAL A 67 4.64 -4.72 -0.84
N VAL A 68 3.62 -5.53 -1.14
CA VAL A 68 2.69 -6.07 -0.14
C VAL A 68 3.43 -7.09 0.72
N GLU A 69 4.03 -8.09 0.09
CA GLU A 69 4.81 -9.13 0.75
C GLU A 69 5.99 -8.52 1.52
N GLY A 70 6.71 -7.60 0.87
CA GLY A 70 7.85 -6.89 1.45
C GLY A 70 7.47 -6.09 2.71
N TYR A 71 6.31 -5.44 2.71
CA TYR A 71 5.83 -4.69 3.88
C TYR A 71 5.39 -5.61 5.02
N ILE A 72 4.54 -6.61 4.74
CA ILE A 72 3.98 -7.47 5.79
C ILE A 72 5.05 -8.35 6.46
N LYS A 73 6.14 -8.68 5.74
CA LYS A 73 7.32 -9.35 6.32
C LYS A 73 7.99 -8.56 7.43
N ILE A 74 8.00 -7.23 7.34
CA ILE A 74 8.68 -6.35 8.31
C ILE A 74 7.72 -5.60 9.24
N SER A 75 6.41 -5.65 8.98
CA SER A 75 5.36 -5.04 9.81
C SER A 75 4.12 -5.93 9.85
N VAL A 76 4.26 -7.10 10.48
CA VAL A 76 3.21 -8.12 10.62
C VAL A 76 1.93 -7.56 11.26
N GLU A 77 2.07 -6.58 12.16
CA GLU A 77 0.94 -5.96 12.84
C GLU A 77 0.32 -4.77 12.13
N CYS A 78 0.94 -4.32 11.02
CA CYS A 78 0.56 -3.13 10.25
C CYS A 78 0.37 -1.87 11.13
N ALA A 79 1.17 -1.74 12.19
CA ALA A 79 0.96 -0.74 13.23
C ALA A 79 0.97 0.69 12.69
N GLU A 80 1.83 0.98 11.70
CA GLU A 80 1.91 2.30 11.08
C GLU A 80 0.60 2.68 10.35
N ILE A 81 -0.02 1.73 9.64
CA ILE A 81 -1.28 1.98 8.92
C ILE A 81 -2.44 2.15 9.92
N PHE A 82 -2.47 1.36 10.99
CA PHE A 82 -3.48 1.53 12.04
C PHE A 82 -3.33 2.84 12.82
N GLN A 83 -2.10 3.31 13.04
CA GLN A 83 -1.86 4.62 13.63
C GLN A 83 -2.42 5.74 12.74
N LEU A 84 -2.21 5.66 11.42
CA LEU A 84 -2.84 6.59 10.47
C LEU A 84 -4.36 6.48 10.50
N LEU A 85 -4.92 5.26 10.52
CA LEU A 85 -6.38 5.09 10.60
C LEU A 85 -6.99 5.67 11.89
N SER A 86 -6.24 5.64 12.98
CA SER A 86 -6.66 6.16 14.30
C SER A 86 -6.45 7.67 14.46
N GLY A 87 -5.74 8.31 13.52
CA GLY A 87 -5.45 9.73 13.58
C GLY A 87 -6.71 10.60 13.44
N GLU A 88 -6.71 11.75 14.08
CA GLU A 88 -7.79 12.73 13.94
C GLU A 88 -7.58 13.59 12.68
N LYS A 89 -8.65 13.83 11.91
CA LYS A 89 -8.73 14.77 10.77
C LYS A 89 -7.87 14.39 9.54
N HIS A 90 -8.04 13.18 9.02
CA HIS A 90 -7.52 12.85 7.68
C HIS A 90 -8.44 13.39 6.57
N PRO A 91 -7.89 13.94 5.48
CA PRO A 91 -8.66 14.19 4.25
C PRO A 91 -9.33 12.89 3.77
N GLU A 92 -10.54 12.99 3.20
CA GLU A 92 -11.26 11.82 2.67
C GLU A 92 -10.41 10.99 1.69
N SER A 93 -9.57 11.65 0.88
CA SER A 93 -8.66 11.01 -0.05
C SER A 93 -7.62 10.12 0.64
N GLU A 94 -7.12 10.53 1.81
CA GLU A 94 -6.14 9.75 2.57
C GLU A 94 -6.81 8.55 3.24
N MET A 95 -7.98 8.75 3.86
CA MET A 95 -8.78 7.64 4.41
C MET A 95 -9.10 6.57 3.35
N LEU A 96 -9.45 7.01 2.14
CA LEU A 96 -9.74 6.11 1.02
C LEU A 96 -8.51 5.27 0.67
N LEU A 97 -7.32 5.87 0.64
CA LEU A 97 -6.08 5.16 0.38
C LEU A 97 -5.75 4.16 1.51
N ILE A 98 -5.97 4.53 2.78
CA ILE A 98 -5.79 3.61 3.92
C ILE A 98 -6.68 2.36 3.76
N PHE A 99 -7.96 2.54 3.41
CA PHE A 99 -8.87 1.41 3.16
C PHE A 99 -8.40 0.54 2.01
N GLN A 100 -7.91 1.14 0.92
CA GLN A 100 -7.38 0.42 -0.23
C GLN A 100 -6.08 -0.34 0.09
N VAL A 101 -5.23 0.18 0.97
CA VAL A 101 -4.04 -0.54 1.43
C VAL A 101 -4.43 -1.78 2.23
N PHE A 102 -5.39 -1.65 3.15
CA PHE A 102 -5.90 -2.81 3.88
C PHE A 102 -6.59 -3.83 2.96
N GLU A 103 -7.42 -3.38 2.03
CA GLU A 103 -8.03 -4.23 0.99
C GLU A 103 -6.97 -5.02 0.24
N ALA A 104 -5.91 -4.34 -0.25
CA ALA A 104 -4.85 -4.98 -1.00
C ALA A 104 -4.10 -6.05 -0.18
N ILE A 105 -3.76 -5.75 1.08
CA ILE A 105 -3.10 -6.72 1.97
C ILE A 105 -4.02 -7.94 2.20
N LEU A 106 -5.28 -7.70 2.56
CA LEU A 106 -6.24 -8.76 2.85
C LEU A 106 -6.46 -9.68 1.64
N LEU A 107 -6.66 -9.12 0.45
CA LEU A 107 -6.85 -9.94 -0.76
C LEU A 107 -5.64 -10.83 -1.07
N ARG A 108 -4.43 -10.29 -0.88
CA ARG A 108 -3.18 -11.05 -1.08
C ARG A 108 -3.02 -12.15 -0.03
N THR A 109 -3.27 -11.86 1.26
CA THR A 109 -3.16 -12.87 2.34
C THR A 109 -4.23 -13.96 2.27
N ALA A 110 -5.37 -13.69 1.63
CA ALA A 110 -6.40 -14.69 1.36
C ALA A 110 -6.12 -15.52 0.09
N SER A 111 -5.15 -15.13 -0.73
CA SER A 111 -4.87 -15.74 -2.03
C SER A 111 -3.42 -16.22 -2.12
N ASP A 112 -2.58 -15.53 -2.88
CA ASP A 112 -1.23 -15.95 -3.24
C ASP A 112 -0.20 -15.79 -2.09
N LEU A 113 -0.49 -14.95 -1.10
CA LEU A 113 0.28 -14.82 0.15
C LEU A 113 -0.36 -15.57 1.33
N SER A 114 -1.03 -16.69 1.08
CA SER A 114 -1.73 -17.49 2.12
C SER A 114 -0.84 -17.98 3.29
N HIS A 115 0.47 -18.11 3.08
CA HIS A 115 1.42 -18.38 4.16
C HIS A 115 1.52 -17.24 5.19
N PHE A 116 1.07 -16.02 4.84
CA PHE A 116 0.90 -14.87 5.73
C PHE A 116 -0.55 -14.69 6.23
N HIS A 117 -1.42 -15.69 6.17
CA HIS A 117 -2.83 -15.57 6.61
C HIS A 117 -3.00 -14.97 8.01
N VAL A 118 -2.08 -15.24 8.94
CA VAL A 118 -2.09 -14.67 10.31
C VAL A 118 -2.11 -13.14 10.29
N VAL A 119 -1.41 -12.50 9.34
CA VAL A 119 -1.43 -11.04 9.15
C VAL A 119 -2.85 -10.58 8.79
N GLY A 120 -3.48 -11.23 7.83
CA GLY A 120 -4.84 -10.93 7.40
C GLY A 120 -5.86 -11.07 8.52
N THR A 121 -5.80 -12.18 9.27
CA THR A 121 -6.65 -12.40 10.45
C THR A 121 -6.46 -11.32 11.53
N ASN A 122 -5.21 -10.90 11.79
CA ASN A 122 -4.91 -9.85 12.75
C ASN A 122 -5.48 -8.49 12.31
N ILE A 123 -5.38 -8.17 11.02
CA ILE A 123 -5.97 -6.95 10.44
C ILE A 123 -7.49 -6.97 10.63
N VAL A 124 -8.17 -8.06 10.27
CA VAL A 124 -9.63 -8.19 10.44
C VAL A 124 -10.01 -7.97 11.90
N LYS A 125 -9.35 -8.67 12.84
CA LYS A 125 -9.64 -8.53 14.28
C LYS A 125 -9.48 -7.08 14.76
N LYS A 126 -8.41 -6.40 14.36
CA LYS A 126 -8.19 -4.99 14.72
C LYS A 126 -9.23 -4.05 14.11
N LEU A 127 -9.60 -4.24 12.84
CA LEU A 127 -10.63 -3.44 12.18
C LEU A 127 -12.00 -3.65 12.85
N MET A 128 -12.38 -4.90 13.13
CA MET A 128 -13.64 -5.24 13.79
C MET A 128 -13.74 -4.61 15.18
N ASN A 129 -12.70 -4.76 16.00
CA ASN A 129 -12.74 -4.33 17.39
C ASN A 129 -12.65 -2.80 17.56
N ASN A 130 -11.89 -2.12 16.71
CA ASN A 130 -11.53 -0.72 16.95
C ASN A 130 -12.07 0.26 15.89
N HIS A 131 -12.37 -0.21 14.67
CA HIS A 131 -12.63 0.68 13.53
C HIS A 131 -13.92 0.37 12.75
N MET A 132 -14.68 -0.65 13.13
CA MET A 132 -15.91 -1.02 12.41
C MET A 132 -16.94 0.13 12.40
N LYS A 133 -17.05 0.87 13.50
CA LYS A 133 -17.89 2.07 13.58
C LYS A 133 -17.49 3.11 12.53
N LEU A 134 -16.19 3.41 12.41
CA LEU A 134 -15.65 4.34 11.43
C LEU A 134 -15.93 3.89 9.99
N ILE A 135 -15.76 2.60 9.70
CA ILE A 135 -16.04 2.02 8.37
C ILE A 135 -17.52 2.18 8.03
N CYS A 136 -18.41 1.83 8.97
CA CYS A 136 -19.85 1.99 8.79
C CYS A 136 -20.25 3.46 8.62
N GLU A 137 -19.72 4.37 9.43
CA GLU A 137 -20.01 5.81 9.31
C GLU A 137 -19.55 6.36 7.95
N SER A 138 -18.34 6.01 7.51
CA SER A 138 -17.78 6.40 6.21
C SER A 138 -18.63 5.86 5.05
N LEU A 139 -19.10 4.62 5.13
CA LEU A 139 -19.97 4.00 4.13
C LEU A 139 -21.26 4.80 3.92
N TYR A 140 -21.89 5.24 5.02
CA TYR A 140 -23.19 5.91 4.96
C TYR A 140 -23.06 7.41 4.67
N ALA A 141 -22.05 8.08 5.22
CA ALA A 141 -21.90 9.54 5.16
C ALA A 141 -21.23 10.06 3.88
N SER A 142 -20.37 9.27 3.24
CA SER A 142 -19.51 9.79 2.16
C SER A 142 -20.04 9.55 0.74
N GLY A 143 -19.37 10.15 -0.24
CA GLY A 143 -19.65 10.00 -1.66
C GLY A 143 -19.41 8.57 -2.19
N TYR A 144 -19.72 8.35 -3.47
CA TYR A 144 -19.62 7.05 -4.14
C TYR A 144 -18.27 6.34 -3.93
N ARG A 145 -17.15 7.07 -4.09
CA ARG A 145 -15.80 6.49 -4.03
C ARG A 145 -15.47 5.91 -2.65
N MET A 146 -15.81 6.64 -1.58
CA MET A 146 -15.59 6.17 -0.20
C MET A 146 -16.52 5.00 0.14
N ALA A 147 -17.81 5.08 -0.22
CA ALA A 147 -18.74 3.99 0.01
C ALA A 147 -18.28 2.69 -0.67
N ARG A 148 -17.76 2.79 -1.90
CA ARG A 148 -17.16 1.66 -2.61
C ARG A 148 -15.92 1.11 -1.89
N ALA A 149 -15.03 1.99 -1.41
CA ALA A 149 -13.84 1.56 -0.66
C ALA A 149 -14.21 0.81 0.63
N CYS A 150 -15.23 1.27 1.38
CA CYS A 150 -15.72 0.56 2.56
C CYS A 150 -16.28 -0.83 2.22
N LEU A 151 -17.09 -0.95 1.16
CA LEU A 151 -17.65 -2.23 0.73
C LEU A 151 -16.56 -3.20 0.24
N ASN A 152 -15.60 -2.70 -0.53
CA ASN A 152 -14.44 -3.48 -0.98
C ASN A 152 -13.60 -3.99 0.19
N LEU A 153 -13.33 -3.13 1.18
CA LEU A 153 -12.59 -3.50 2.39
C LEU A 153 -13.34 -4.59 3.17
N MET A 154 -14.64 -4.42 3.42
CA MET A 154 -15.45 -5.43 4.12
C MET A 154 -15.50 -6.75 3.34
N ALA A 155 -15.60 -6.71 2.01
CA ALA A 155 -15.51 -7.90 1.19
C ALA A 155 -14.15 -8.61 1.36
N ALA A 156 -13.04 -7.88 1.33
CA ALA A 156 -11.69 -8.42 1.56
C ALA A 156 -11.49 -8.97 2.98
N MET A 157 -12.19 -8.42 3.98
CA MET A 157 -12.22 -8.99 5.33
C MET A 157 -12.91 -10.36 5.33
N VAL A 158 -14.06 -10.48 4.66
CA VAL A 158 -14.81 -11.74 4.52
C VAL A 158 -13.98 -12.81 3.80
N THR A 159 -13.12 -12.44 2.83
CA THR A 159 -12.27 -13.42 2.14
C THR A 159 -11.19 -14.04 3.02
N GLN A 160 -10.94 -13.53 4.24
CA GLN A 160 -9.98 -14.17 5.16
C GLN A 160 -10.48 -15.52 5.70
N GLY A 161 -11.78 -15.83 5.58
CA GLY A 161 -12.33 -17.12 5.93
C GLY A 161 -13.64 -17.05 6.73
N PRO A 162 -14.18 -18.21 7.14
CA PRO A 162 -15.52 -18.31 7.73
C PRO A 162 -15.65 -17.60 9.09
N GLU A 163 -14.57 -17.53 9.89
CA GLU A 163 -14.57 -16.78 11.15
C GLU A 163 -14.72 -15.28 10.89
N ALA A 164 -13.88 -14.72 10.02
CA ALA A 164 -13.97 -13.31 9.62
C ALA A 164 -15.33 -12.98 8.99
N ALA A 165 -15.86 -13.87 8.14
CA ALA A 165 -17.19 -13.71 7.56
C ALA A 165 -18.29 -13.60 8.61
N ARG A 166 -18.25 -14.46 9.65
CA ARG A 166 -19.20 -14.43 10.76
C ARG A 166 -19.09 -13.13 11.55
N ASP A 167 -17.87 -12.68 11.83
CA ASP A 167 -17.63 -11.46 12.59
C ASP A 167 -18.13 -10.22 11.84
N VAL A 168 -17.83 -10.09 10.54
CA VAL A 168 -18.33 -8.98 9.72
C VAL A 168 -19.86 -8.99 9.65
N CYS A 169 -20.48 -10.13 9.34
CA CYS A 169 -21.94 -10.23 9.23
C CYS A 169 -22.68 -9.99 10.55
N SER A 170 -22.05 -10.24 11.70
CA SER A 170 -22.67 -9.97 13.01
C SER A 170 -22.66 -8.48 13.38
N HIS A 171 -21.73 -7.69 12.84
CA HIS A 171 -21.62 -6.26 13.14
C HIS A 171 -22.16 -5.36 12.03
N PHE A 172 -22.31 -5.89 10.81
CA PHE A 172 -22.81 -5.17 9.66
C PHE A 172 -24.25 -5.56 9.32
N ASP A 173 -25.19 -4.67 9.61
CA ASP A 173 -26.59 -4.86 9.25
C ASP A 173 -26.81 -4.66 7.74
N LEU A 174 -26.80 -5.77 7.00
CA LEU A 174 -27.08 -5.83 5.57
C LEU A 174 -28.51 -5.41 5.19
N ASN A 175 -29.44 -5.34 6.15
CA ASN A 175 -30.84 -4.96 5.90
C ASN A 175 -31.09 -3.47 6.12
N LYS A 176 -30.07 -2.72 6.54
CA LYS A 176 -30.22 -1.30 6.84
C LYS A 176 -30.65 -0.53 5.60
N LYS A 177 -31.75 0.23 5.70
CA LYS A 177 -32.34 0.95 4.55
C LYS A 177 -31.37 1.91 3.85
N THR A 178 -30.41 2.46 4.59
CA THR A 178 -29.36 3.33 4.04
C THR A 178 -28.40 2.62 3.10
N LEU A 179 -28.34 1.28 3.08
CA LEU A 179 -27.58 0.54 2.07
C LEU A 179 -28.28 0.60 0.70
N TYR A 180 -29.61 0.52 0.67
CA TYR A 180 -30.35 0.62 -0.59
C TYR A 180 -30.16 1.97 -1.27
N THR A 181 -29.91 3.05 -0.52
CA THR A 181 -29.61 4.37 -1.10
C THR A 181 -28.23 4.44 -1.76
N LEU A 182 -27.34 3.48 -1.50
CA LEU A 182 -26.05 3.41 -2.20
C LEU A 182 -26.21 3.03 -3.67
N VAL A 183 -27.27 2.30 -4.05
CA VAL A 183 -27.51 1.89 -5.45
C VAL A 183 -27.68 3.10 -6.38
N THR A 184 -28.15 4.23 -5.83
CA THR A 184 -28.35 5.46 -6.57
C THR A 184 -27.11 6.37 -6.59
N LYS A 185 -26.10 6.09 -5.77
CA LYS A 185 -24.83 6.85 -5.78
C LYS A 185 -24.02 6.43 -7.00
N ARG A 186 -23.60 7.40 -7.81
CA ARG A 186 -22.74 7.18 -8.99
C ARG A 186 -21.46 7.99 -8.86
N ASP A 187 -20.41 7.51 -9.53
CA ASP A 187 -19.20 8.30 -9.72
C ASP A 187 -19.54 9.46 -10.66
N SER A 188 -19.35 10.69 -10.17
CA SER A 188 -19.42 11.86 -11.03
C SER A 188 -18.13 11.87 -11.85
N LYS A 189 -18.21 11.35 -13.09
CA LYS A 189 -17.11 11.41 -14.05
C LYS A 189 -16.77 12.85 -14.42
#